data_AF-A0A2E3H6A7-F1
#
_entry.id   AF-A0A2E3H6A7-F1
#
_cell.length_a   1.000
_cell.length_b   1.000
_cell.length_c   1.000
_cell.angle_alpha   90.00
_cell.angle_beta   90.00
_cell.angle_gamma   90.00
#
_symmetry.space_group_name_H-M   'P 1'
#
loop_
_entity.id
_entity.type
_entity.pdbx_description
1 polymer ?
#
loop_
_entity_poly.entity_id
_entity_poly.type
_entity_poly.pdbx_seq_one_letter_code
_entity_poly.pdbx_strand_id
1 'polypeptide(L)'
;MQSEWLGQMAKLGSQSRRTDESASNFALGFVDAMQPKDAAELLLTTQIAAIHQATMMLAQRLNHVDNIPQQDAAERALNKLARPFAAQMDTLKRYRSKRQQTVRVERVTVESGAQAVVGNVERGGRGDAER
;
A
#
# COMPACT_ATOMS: atom_id res chain seq x y z
N MET A 1 -22.23 -14.48 3.81
CA MET A 1 -21.26 -13.74 2.96
C MET A 1 -19.91 -13.55 3.64
N GLN A 2 -19.83 -13.17 4.93
CA GLN A 2 -18.55 -13.06 5.66
C GLN A 2 -17.87 -14.41 5.95
N SER A 3 -18.64 -15.50 6.10
CA SER A 3 -18.11 -16.84 6.45
C SER A 3 -17.34 -17.54 5.34
N GLU A 4 -17.72 -17.35 4.07
CA GLU A 4 -16.98 -17.94 2.93
C GLU A 4 -15.60 -17.32 2.74
N TRP A 5 -15.46 -16.03 3.05
CA TRP A 5 -14.20 -15.31 2.94
C TRP A 5 -13.18 -15.73 4.00
N LEU A 6 -13.61 -16.00 5.23
CA LEU A 6 -12.74 -16.56 6.27
C LEU A 6 -12.17 -17.93 5.86
N GLY A 7 -12.99 -18.76 5.22
CA GLY A 7 -12.55 -20.07 4.70
C GLY A 7 -11.55 -19.96 3.54
N GLN A 8 -11.64 -18.92 2.72
CA GLN A 8 -10.66 -18.64 1.66
C GLN A 8 -9.35 -18.10 2.23
N MET A 9 -9.40 -17.24 3.25
CA MET A 9 -8.21 -16.72 3.94
C MET A 9 -7.43 -17.83 4.65
N ALA A 10 -8.12 -18.76 5.31
CA ALA A 10 -7.48 -19.93 5.92
C ALA A 10 -6.74 -20.83 4.90
N LYS A 11 -7.18 -20.84 3.63
CA LYS A 11 -6.50 -21.60 2.56
C LYS A 11 -5.31 -20.86 1.95
N LEU A 12 -5.26 -19.53 2.02
CA LEU A 12 -4.14 -18.74 1.49
C LEU A 12 -2.84 -18.93 2.28
N GLY A 13 -2.94 -19.28 3.57
CA GLY A 13 -1.77 -19.59 4.40
C GLY A 13 -1.14 -20.96 4.12
N SER A 14 -1.85 -21.90 3.50
CA SER A 14 -1.39 -23.29 3.39
C SER A 14 -0.64 -23.59 2.09
N GLN A 15 0.65 -23.96 2.18
CA GLN A 15 1.43 -24.53 1.07
C GLN A 15 1.03 -25.98 0.73
N SER A 16 0.23 -26.65 1.55
CA SER A 16 -0.21 -28.04 1.38
C SER A 16 -1.70 -28.18 1.71
N ARG A 17 -2.36 -29.25 1.25
CA ARG A 17 -3.81 -29.54 1.41
C ARG A 17 -4.31 -29.68 2.87
N ARG A 18 -3.56 -29.21 3.86
CA ARG A 18 -3.97 -29.05 5.25
C ARG A 18 -3.82 -27.57 5.57
N THR A 19 -4.88 -26.91 6.05
CA THR A 19 -4.83 -25.55 6.56
C THR A 19 -3.66 -25.46 7.54
N ASP A 20 -2.59 -24.77 7.16
CA ASP A 20 -1.49 -24.46 8.05
C ASP A 20 -2.03 -23.43 9.03
N GLU A 21 -2.30 -23.90 10.25
CA GLU A 21 -2.92 -23.12 11.31
C GLU A 21 -2.06 -21.90 11.65
N SER A 22 -0.73 -22.02 11.60
CA SER A 22 0.19 -20.90 11.86
C SER A 22 0.08 -19.82 10.78
N ALA A 23 0.00 -20.23 9.51
CA ALA A 23 -0.11 -19.30 8.40
C ALA A 23 -1.51 -18.67 8.31
N SER A 24 -2.56 -19.43 8.63
CA SER A 24 -3.93 -18.94 8.72
C SER A 24 -4.09 -17.95 9.88
N ASN A 25 -3.48 -18.25 11.04
CA ASN A 25 -3.50 -17.40 12.22
C ASN A 25 -2.74 -16.09 12.00
N PHE A 26 -1.63 -16.12 11.25
CA PHE A 26 -0.94 -14.88 10.86
C PHE A 26 -1.84 -13.98 10.02
N ALA A 27 -2.45 -14.50 8.95
CA ALA A 27 -3.26 -13.70 8.05
C ALA A 27 -4.48 -13.11 8.78
N LEU A 28 -5.14 -13.90 9.63
CA LEU A 28 -6.27 -13.45 10.44
C LEU A 28 -5.84 -12.40 11.47
N GLY A 29 -4.76 -12.65 12.23
CA GLY A 29 -4.26 -11.70 13.22
C GLY A 29 -3.75 -10.40 12.61
N PHE A 30 -3.12 -10.46 11.44
CA PHE A 30 -2.69 -9.28 10.69
C PHE A 30 -3.90 -8.44 10.24
N VAL A 31 -4.89 -9.07 9.63
CA VAL A 31 -6.08 -8.35 9.14
C VAL A 31 -6.87 -7.75 10.30
N ASP A 32 -7.01 -8.46 11.41
CA ASP A 32 -7.62 -7.95 12.64
C ASP A 32 -6.88 -6.71 13.17
N ALA A 33 -5.55 -6.80 13.31
CA ALA A 33 -4.71 -5.68 13.74
C ALA A 33 -4.77 -4.47 12.81
N MET A 34 -4.94 -4.69 11.51
CA MET A 34 -5.05 -3.62 10.52
C MET A 34 -6.38 -2.87 10.59
N GLN A 35 -7.44 -3.46 11.18
CA GLN A 35 -8.78 -2.87 11.32
C GLN A 35 -9.31 -2.26 10.00
N PRO A 36 -9.59 -3.08 8.97
CA PRO A 36 -10.11 -2.59 7.70
C PRO A 36 -11.46 -1.91 7.90
N LYS A 37 -11.63 -0.71 7.32
CA LYS A 37 -12.82 0.12 7.48
C LYS A 37 -13.98 -0.24 6.55
N ASP A 38 -13.66 -0.91 5.45
CA ASP A 38 -14.62 -1.35 4.43
C ASP A 38 -14.11 -2.60 3.70
N ALA A 39 -14.91 -3.10 2.76
CA ALA A 39 -14.58 -4.29 2.00
C ALA A 39 -13.32 -4.12 1.13
N ALA A 40 -13.05 -2.91 0.61
CA ALA A 40 -11.86 -2.68 -0.22
C ALA A 40 -10.59 -2.71 0.62
N GLU A 41 -10.60 -2.11 1.83
CA GLU A 41 -9.50 -2.25 2.78
C GLU A 41 -9.28 -3.70 3.18
N LEU A 42 -10.35 -4.47 3.43
CA LEU A 42 -10.25 -5.89 3.80
C LEU A 42 -9.56 -6.72 2.72
N LEU A 43 -9.91 -6.51 1.45
CA LEU A 43 -9.28 -7.19 0.32
C LEU A 43 -7.80 -6.82 0.21
N LEU A 44 -7.48 -5.53 0.33
CA LEU A 44 -6.12 -5.04 0.22
C LEU A 44 -5.24 -5.54 1.37
N THR A 45 -5.73 -5.50 2.62
CA THR A 45 -4.98 -6.00 3.78
C THR A 45 -4.77 -7.51 3.73
N THR A 46 -5.76 -8.27 3.22
CA THR A 46 -5.61 -9.70 2.96
C THR A 46 -4.51 -9.97 1.94
N GLN A 47 -4.46 -9.20 0.85
CA GLN A 47 -3.40 -9.33 -0.16
C GLN A 47 -2.01 -8.98 0.41
N ILE A 48 -1.93 -7.93 1.22
CA ILE A 48 -0.69 -7.52 1.91
C ILE A 48 -0.19 -8.65 2.83
N ALA A 49 -1.08 -9.27 3.60
CA ALA A 49 -0.74 -10.40 4.48
C ALA A 49 -0.16 -11.58 3.68
N ALA A 50 -0.82 -11.97 2.58
CA ALA A 50 -0.37 -13.07 1.74
C ALA A 50 1.00 -12.81 1.11
N ILE A 51 1.24 -11.59 0.61
CA ILE A 51 2.54 -11.19 0.05
C ILE A 51 3.63 -11.21 1.13
N HIS A 52 3.32 -10.73 2.33
CA HIS A 52 4.26 -10.78 3.44
C HIS A 52 4.66 -12.21 3.79
N GLN A 53 3.70 -13.14 3.90
CA GLN A 53 3.98 -14.56 4.17
C GLN A 53 4.84 -15.20 3.07
N ALA A 54 4.52 -14.96 1.81
CA ALA A 54 5.34 -15.45 0.70
C ALA A 54 6.77 -14.88 0.75
N THR A 55 6.92 -13.61 1.13
CA THR A 55 8.23 -12.97 1.31
C THR A 55 9.02 -13.63 2.45
N MET A 56 8.39 -13.86 3.61
CA MET A 56 9.03 -14.51 4.75
C MET A 56 9.46 -15.96 4.44
N MET A 57 8.63 -16.70 3.70
CA MET A 57 8.99 -18.04 3.24
C MET A 57 10.21 -18.01 2.29
N LEU A 58 10.27 -17.07 1.36
CA LEU A 58 11.43 -16.94 0.46
C LEU A 58 12.69 -16.52 1.22
N ALA A 59 12.57 -15.64 2.22
CA ALA A 59 13.67 -15.28 3.12
C ALA A 59 14.16 -16.50 3.92
N GLN A 60 13.25 -17.33 4.43
CA GLN A 60 13.61 -18.58 5.10
C GLN A 60 14.34 -19.53 4.15
N ARG A 61 13.88 -19.66 2.90
CA ARG A 61 14.56 -20.48 1.88
C ARG A 61 15.97 -19.99 1.61
N LEU A 62 16.18 -18.66 1.52
CA LEU A 62 17.51 -18.07 1.35
C LEU A 62 18.49 -18.45 2.47
N ASN A 63 18.01 -18.59 3.70
CA ASN A 63 18.85 -19.01 4.84
C ASN A 63 19.29 -20.48 4.79
N HIS A 64 18.69 -21.31 3.93
CA HIS A 64 18.92 -22.76 3.85
C HIS A 64 19.33 -23.20 2.44
N VAL A 65 20.01 -22.33 1.69
CA VAL A 65 20.43 -22.65 0.32
C VAL A 65 21.74 -23.43 0.32
N ASP A 66 21.76 -24.52 -0.44
CA ASP A 66 22.95 -25.36 -0.63
C ASP A 66 23.73 -25.05 -1.92
N ASN A 67 23.18 -24.23 -2.83
CA ASN A 67 23.82 -23.89 -4.11
C ASN A 67 23.41 -22.53 -4.68
N ILE A 68 24.31 -21.91 -5.44
CA ILE A 68 24.13 -20.57 -6.03
C ILE A 68 22.85 -20.43 -6.89
N PRO A 69 22.46 -21.39 -7.75
CA PRO A 69 21.23 -21.27 -8.53
C PRO A 69 19.95 -21.15 -7.69
N GLN A 70 19.86 -21.87 -6.57
CA GLN A 70 18.72 -21.75 -5.64
C GLN A 70 18.71 -20.40 -4.92
N GLN A 71 19.90 -19.88 -4.58
CA GLN A 71 20.06 -18.56 -3.96
C GLN A 71 19.53 -17.48 -4.91
N ASP A 72 20.04 -17.47 -6.14
CA ASP A 72 19.62 -16.56 -7.20
C ASP A 72 18.12 -16.59 -7.45
N ALA A 73 17.53 -17.79 -7.52
CA ALA A 73 16.10 -17.95 -7.76
C ALA A 73 15.26 -17.39 -6.60
N ALA A 74 15.63 -17.69 -5.35
CA ALA A 74 14.92 -17.21 -4.17
C ALA A 74 15.08 -15.69 -3.96
N GLU A 75 16.28 -15.15 -4.18
CA GLU A 75 16.57 -13.72 -4.08
C GLU A 75 15.77 -12.91 -5.12
N ARG A 76 15.77 -13.36 -6.38
CA ARG A 76 14.99 -12.72 -7.45
C ARG A 76 13.50 -12.76 -7.15
N ALA A 77 12.98 -13.87 -6.63
CA ALA A 77 11.58 -14.00 -6.25
C ALA A 77 11.22 -13.07 -5.08
N LEU A 78 12.08 -12.97 -4.06
CA LEU A 78 11.89 -12.09 -2.92
C LEU A 78 11.86 -10.62 -3.35
N ASN A 79 12.83 -10.19 -4.14
CA ASN A 79 12.90 -8.81 -4.67
C ASN A 79 11.68 -8.45 -5.53
N LYS A 80 11.10 -9.42 -6.24
CA LYS A 80 9.86 -9.22 -7.01
C LYS A 80 8.63 -9.04 -6.12
N LEU A 81 8.59 -9.59 -4.91
CA LEU A 81 7.48 -9.42 -3.96
C LEU A 81 7.62 -8.15 -3.10
N ALA A 82 8.85 -7.70 -2.83
CA ALA A 82 9.09 -6.48 -2.06
C ALA A 82 8.48 -5.23 -2.70
N ARG A 83 8.52 -5.14 -4.05
CA ARG A 83 7.97 -4.00 -4.80
C ARG A 83 6.43 -3.87 -4.66
N PRO A 84 5.63 -4.92 -4.95
CA PRO A 84 4.19 -4.92 -4.67
C PRO A 84 3.84 -4.60 -3.22
N PHE A 85 4.57 -5.15 -2.24
CA PHE A 85 4.30 -4.90 -0.82
C PHE A 85 4.36 -3.40 -0.48
N ALA A 86 5.44 -2.73 -0.89
CA ALA A 86 5.59 -1.29 -0.66
C ALA A 86 4.48 -0.48 -1.35
N ALA A 87 4.14 -0.84 -2.60
CA ALA A 87 3.08 -0.17 -3.36
C ALA A 87 1.70 -0.34 -2.73
N GLN A 88 1.39 -1.51 -2.18
CA GLN A 88 0.13 -1.78 -1.49
C GLN A 88 0.02 -1.03 -0.17
N MET A 89 1.11 -0.94 0.60
CA MET A 89 1.13 -0.13 1.82
C MET A 89 0.91 1.36 1.54
N ASP A 90 1.52 1.89 0.47
CA ASP A 90 1.27 3.27 0.03
C ASP A 90 -0.18 3.45 -0.45
N THR A 91 -0.71 2.48 -1.20
CA THR A 91 -2.12 2.49 -1.64
C THR A 91 -3.07 2.50 -0.45
N LEU A 92 -2.84 1.66 0.56
CA LEU A 92 -3.66 1.64 1.78
C LEU A 92 -3.57 2.96 2.53
N LYS A 93 -2.35 3.52 2.67
CA LYS A 93 -2.15 4.83 3.30
C LYS A 93 -2.91 5.93 2.56
N ARG A 94 -2.86 5.95 1.23
CA ARG A 94 -3.59 6.90 0.38
C ARG A 94 -5.10 6.71 0.47
N TYR A 95 -5.58 5.47 0.48
CA TYR A 95 -6.99 5.14 0.61
C TYR A 95 -7.56 5.63 1.95
N ARG A 96 -6.80 5.46 3.04
CA ARG A 96 -7.14 5.96 4.37
C ARG A 96 -7.03 7.48 4.52
N SER A 97 -6.18 8.10 3.70
CA SER A 97 -6.01 9.54 3.70
C SER A 97 -7.19 10.17 2.98
N LYS A 98 -8.14 10.71 3.75
CA LYS A 98 -9.18 11.59 3.17
C LYS A 98 -8.48 12.74 2.47
N ARG A 99 -8.52 12.80 1.13
CA ARG A 99 -8.18 14.03 0.41
C ARG A 99 -9.25 15.06 0.75
N GLN A 100 -9.05 15.80 1.84
CA GLN A 100 -9.82 17.02 2.08
C GLN A 100 -9.36 18.03 1.03
N GLN A 101 -9.96 17.98 -0.16
CA GLN A 101 -10.03 19.17 -0.98
C GLN A 101 -11.04 20.08 -0.29
N THR A 102 -10.56 20.91 0.64
CA THR A 102 -11.40 21.90 1.31
C THR A 102 -11.78 22.95 0.28
N VAL A 103 -12.97 22.80 -0.32
CA VAL A 103 -13.56 23.83 -1.17
C VAL A 103 -14.13 24.91 -0.24
N ARG A 104 -13.40 26.01 -0.09
CA ARG A 104 -13.89 27.20 0.64
C ARG A 104 -14.53 28.15 -0.38
N VAL A 105 -15.84 28.36 -0.26
CA VAL A 105 -16.56 29.35 -1.07
C VAL A 105 -16.44 30.69 -0.37
N GLU A 106 -15.78 31.65 -1.04
CA GLU A 106 -15.67 33.03 -0.58
C GLU A 106 -16.19 33.97 -1.67
N ARG A 107 -16.95 34.98 -1.28
CA ARG A 107 -17.39 36.02 -2.22
C ARG A 107 -16.27 37.03 -2.38
N VAL A 108 -15.63 37.04 -3.55
CA VAL A 108 -14.59 38.03 -3.88
C VAL A 108 -15.21 39.08 -4.81
N THR A 109 -15.11 40.35 -4.43
CA THR A 109 -15.44 41.47 -5.31
C THR A 109 -14.14 42.03 -5.89
N VAL A 110 -14.07 42.14 -7.22
CA VAL A 110 -12.95 42.78 -7.92
C VAL A 110 -13.41 44.18 -8.30
N GLU A 111 -12.83 45.18 -7.66
CA GLU A 111 -13.14 46.59 -7.91
C GLU A 111 -12.44 47.11 -9.18
N SER A 112 -12.89 48.26 -9.69
CA SER A 112 -12.30 48.89 -10.88
C SER A 112 -10.80 49.13 -10.71
N GLY A 113 -9.99 48.62 -11.66
CA GLY A 113 -8.53 48.69 -11.63
C GLY A 113 -7.83 47.53 -10.93
N ALA A 114 -8.56 46.59 -10.31
CA ALA A 114 -7.98 45.38 -9.72
C ALA A 114 -8.00 44.20 -10.72
N GLN A 115 -6.99 43.31 -10.62
CA GLN A 115 -6.89 42.10 -11.44
C GLN A 115 -6.69 40.87 -10.53
N ALA A 116 -7.54 39.86 -10.72
CA ALA A 116 -7.45 38.59 -10.01
C ALA A 116 -6.84 37.52 -10.93
N VAL A 117 -5.95 36.70 -10.37
CA VAL A 117 -5.33 35.55 -11.07
C VAL A 117 -5.79 34.27 -10.38
N VAL A 118 -6.31 33.31 -11.16
CA VAL A 118 -6.75 32.00 -10.67
C VAL A 118 -5.86 30.92 -11.26
N GLY A 119 -5.20 30.14 -10.41
CA GLY A 119 -4.29 29.07 -10.82
C GLY A 119 -3.04 28.99 -9.93
N ASN A 120 -2.10 28.13 -10.30
CA ASN A 120 -0.82 28.01 -9.62
C ASN A 120 0.08 29.20 -10.00
N VAL A 121 0.36 30.11 -9.06
CA VAL A 121 1.16 31.32 -9.31
C VAL A 121 2.58 31.10 -8.80
N GLU A 122 3.53 30.89 -9.70
CA GLU A 122 4.96 30.92 -9.39
C GLU A 122 5.48 32.35 -9.56
N ARG A 123 5.86 33.02 -8.47
CA ARG A 123 6.52 34.33 -8.55
C ARG A 123 8.00 34.11 -8.86
N GLY A 124 8.36 34.19 -10.14
CA GLY A 124 9.75 34.34 -10.56
C GLY A 124 10.29 35.69 -10.11
N GLY A 125 11.20 35.71 -9.13
CA GLY A 125 11.88 36.91 -8.69
C GLY A 125 12.79 37.44 -9.79
N ARG A 126 12.44 38.58 -10.40
CA ARG A 126 13.34 39.33 -11.28
C ARG A 126 14.07 40.34 -10.41
N GLY A 127 15.25 39.97 -9.95
CA GLY A 127 16.20 40.86 -9.30
C GLY A 127 16.71 41.92 -10.27
N ASP A 128 16.65 43.15 -9.80
CA ASP A 128 17.42 44.35 -10.13
C ASP A 128 18.41 44.28 -11.30
N ALA A 129 18.16 45.13 -12.29
CA ALA A 129 19.22 45.76 -13.07
C ALA A 129 18.97 47.27 -13.04
N GLU A 130 19.66 47.92 -12.11
CA GLU A 130 19.76 49.37 -11.98
C GLU A 130 20.72 49.93 -13.06
N ARG A 131 20.25 50.99 -13.75
CA ARG A 131 20.97 52.01 -14.54
C ARG A 131 21.67 51.61 -15.84
#